data_AF-A0A9N9QRJ5-F1
#
_entry.id   AF-A0A9N9QRJ5-F1
#
_cell.length_a   1.000
_cell.length_b   1.000
_cell.length_c   1.000
_cell.angle_alpha   90.00
_cell.angle_beta   90.00
_cell.angle_gamma   90.00
#
_symmetry.space_group_name_H-M   'P 1'
#
loop_
_entity.id
_entity.type
_entity.pdbx_description
1 polymer ?
#
loop_
_entity_poly.entity_id
_entity_poly.type
_entity_poly.pdbx_seq_one_letter_code
_entity_poly.pdbx_strand_id
1 'polypeptide(L)'
;MASQVHLPFFTKGTVVKGFGRGSKELGIPTANFPEDVVEGLNLETGVYYGFGLVETDDSPRKMVMSIGWNPFYNNTQKSMETHMLHKYDEDFYGKELRVVILGYLRPEKNFSSLNELIEAINLDIRQADSLLDKPDLAAFKNHQFFS
;
A
#
# COMPACT_ATOMS: atom_id res chain seq x y z
N MET A 1 -0.75 16.40 21.10
CA MET A 1 -1.36 16.87 19.83
C MET A 1 -0.63 16.14 18.72
N ALA A 2 -1.17 15.03 18.22
CA ALA A 2 -0.53 14.29 17.13
C ALA A 2 -0.56 15.17 15.88
N SER A 3 0.59 15.44 15.29
CA SER A 3 0.72 16.23 14.07
C SER A 3 -0.08 15.54 12.97
N GLN A 4 -1.07 16.22 12.38
CA GLN A 4 -1.82 15.68 11.27
C GLN A 4 -0.88 15.57 10.06
N VAL A 5 -0.51 14.34 9.66
CA VAL A 5 0.29 14.15 8.45
C VAL A 5 -0.57 14.49 7.24
N HIS A 6 -0.04 15.35 6.39
CA HIS A 6 -0.67 15.75 5.15
C HIS A 6 -0.16 14.87 4.01
N LEU A 7 -1.07 14.48 3.11
CA LEU A 7 -0.70 13.87 1.84
C LEU A 7 -0.22 14.99 0.89
N PRO A 8 0.75 14.73 0.00
CA PRO A 8 1.38 13.44 -0.28
C PRO A 8 2.38 12.98 0.80
N PHE A 9 2.39 11.68 1.12
CA PHE A 9 3.36 11.08 2.04
C PHE A 9 4.34 10.17 1.28
N PHE A 10 5.62 10.31 1.55
CA PHE A 10 6.70 9.61 0.85
C PHE A 10 7.42 8.69 1.82
N THR A 11 7.59 7.42 1.46
CA THR A 11 8.37 6.48 2.26
C THR A 11 8.95 5.38 1.39
N LYS A 12 9.96 4.69 1.92
CA LYS A 12 10.62 3.57 1.27
C LYS A 12 11.11 2.57 2.29
N GLY A 13 11.29 1.33 1.85
CA GLY A 13 11.78 0.26 2.70
C GLY A 13 11.96 -1.04 1.92
N THR A 14 12.72 -1.95 2.50
CA THR A 14 12.95 -3.27 1.92
C THR A 14 11.72 -4.15 2.11
N VAL A 15 11.22 -4.75 1.03
CA VAL A 15 10.02 -5.60 1.08
C VAL A 15 10.30 -6.86 1.90
N VAL A 16 9.52 -7.05 2.96
CA VAL A 16 9.62 -8.21 3.86
C VAL A 16 8.44 -9.17 3.69
N LYS A 17 8.61 -10.39 4.17
CA LYS A 17 7.52 -11.37 4.23
C LYS A 17 6.54 -10.97 5.34
N GLY A 18 5.25 -10.94 5.01
CA GLY A 18 4.18 -10.85 5.99
C GLY A 18 3.86 -12.22 6.62
N PHE A 19 2.70 -12.30 7.28
CA PHE A 19 2.26 -13.51 8.02
C PHE A 19 1.58 -14.58 7.15
N GLY A 20 1.73 -14.51 5.82
CA GLY A 20 1.23 -15.55 4.91
C GLY A 20 -0.29 -15.72 4.88
N ARG A 21 -1.07 -14.65 5.07
CA ARG A 21 -2.55 -14.68 5.14
C ARG A 21 -3.26 -14.94 3.79
N GLY A 22 -2.61 -15.61 2.84
CA GLY A 22 -3.24 -16.06 1.59
C GLY A 22 -3.56 -14.98 0.56
N SER A 23 -3.11 -13.73 0.71
CA SER A 23 -3.42 -12.64 -0.25
C SER A 23 -3.02 -12.98 -1.70
N LYS A 24 -1.95 -13.75 -1.88
CA LYS A 24 -1.55 -14.35 -3.18
C LYS A 24 -2.59 -15.32 -3.75
N GLU A 25 -3.17 -16.18 -2.90
CA GLU A 25 -4.21 -17.14 -3.30
C GLU A 25 -5.51 -16.43 -3.70
N LEU A 26 -5.73 -15.22 -3.17
CA LEU A 26 -6.83 -14.34 -3.57
C LEU A 26 -6.54 -13.54 -4.85
N GLY A 27 -5.36 -13.70 -5.45
CA GLY A 27 -4.93 -12.93 -6.63
C GLY A 27 -4.53 -11.49 -6.34
N ILE A 28 -4.37 -11.11 -5.07
CA ILE A 28 -4.07 -9.74 -4.62
C ILE A 28 -2.81 -9.78 -3.72
N PRO A 29 -1.63 -10.10 -4.27
CA PRO A 29 -0.38 -10.15 -3.49
C PRO A 29 -0.09 -8.81 -2.80
N THR A 30 0.29 -8.84 -1.52
CA THR A 30 0.68 -7.65 -0.75
C THR A 30 2.14 -7.69 -0.32
N ALA A 31 2.87 -6.61 -0.62
CA ALA A 31 4.21 -6.35 -0.13
C ALA A 31 4.15 -5.68 1.25
N ASN A 32 4.93 -6.18 2.21
CA ASN A 32 4.96 -5.65 3.58
C ASN A 32 6.21 -4.79 3.78
N PHE A 33 6.08 -3.74 4.58
CA PHE A 33 7.22 -2.93 5.01
C PHE A 33 7.75 -3.38 6.38
N PRO A 34 9.05 -3.13 6.66
CA PRO A 34 9.64 -3.34 7.97
C PRO A 34 8.96 -2.49 9.06
N GLU A 35 8.98 -2.99 10.29
CA GLU A 35 8.32 -2.37 11.44
C GLU A 35 8.81 -0.94 11.72
N ASP A 36 10.11 -0.70 11.62
CA ASP A 36 10.74 0.61 11.82
C ASP A 36 10.27 1.66 10.81
N VAL A 37 9.98 1.26 9.56
CA VAL A 37 9.36 2.13 8.55
C VAL A 37 7.92 2.48 8.94
N VAL A 38 7.19 1.55 9.54
CA VAL A 38 5.78 1.72 9.90
C VAL A 38 5.61 2.48 11.23
N GLU A 39 6.55 2.35 12.17
CA GLU A 39 6.54 3.13 13.42
C GLU A 39 6.69 4.65 13.18
N GLY A 40 7.46 5.03 12.16
CA GLY A 40 7.57 6.41 11.71
C GLY A 40 6.31 6.95 11.00
N LEU A 41 5.32 6.10 10.79
CA LEU A 41 4.14 6.39 9.97
C LEU A 41 3.00 6.97 10.81
N ASN A 42 2.83 8.28 10.70
CA ASN A 42 1.77 8.99 11.40
C ASN A 42 0.53 9.22 10.50
N LEU A 43 0.08 8.15 9.82
CA LEU A 43 -1.17 8.10 9.06
C LEU A 43 -2.22 7.30 9.82
N GLU A 44 -3.50 7.64 9.61
CA GLU A 44 -4.63 6.86 10.15
C GLU A 44 -4.66 5.44 9.57
N THR A 45 -5.39 4.54 10.23
CA THR A 45 -5.63 3.21 9.63
C THR A 45 -6.71 3.28 8.55
N GLY A 46 -6.61 2.38 7.59
CA GLY A 46 -7.53 2.29 6.47
C GLY A 46 -6.82 2.00 5.15
N VAL A 47 -7.53 2.26 4.06
CA VAL A 47 -7.06 1.97 2.70
C VAL A 47 -6.71 3.28 2.00
N TYR A 48 -5.52 3.29 1.41
CA TYR A 48 -4.92 4.41 0.71
C TYR A 48 -4.56 4.01 -0.72
N TYR A 49 -4.23 5.01 -1.54
CA TYR A 49 -3.78 4.80 -2.91
C TYR A 49 -2.64 5.75 -3.29
N GLY A 50 -1.89 5.39 -4.33
CA GLY A 50 -0.80 6.20 -4.83
C GLY A 50 0.06 5.47 -5.85
N PHE A 51 1.35 5.80 -5.87
CA PHE A 51 2.33 5.14 -6.74
C PHE A 51 3.39 4.41 -5.92
N GLY A 52 3.88 3.28 -6.44
CA GLY A 52 5.04 2.59 -5.92
C GLY A 52 6.03 2.24 -7.01
N LEU A 53 7.31 2.22 -6.68
CA LEU A 53 8.41 1.80 -7.55
C LEU A 53 9.20 0.73 -6.81
N VAL A 54 9.21 -0.48 -7.36
CA VAL A 54 10.13 -1.53 -6.94
C VAL A 54 11.50 -1.25 -7.57
N GLU A 55 12.59 -1.48 -6.84
CA GLU A 55 13.98 -1.30 -7.29
C GLU A 55 14.28 -1.88 -8.69
N THR A 56 13.59 -2.96 -9.07
CA THR A 56 13.78 -3.67 -10.34
C THR A 56 12.94 -3.11 -11.49
N ASP A 57 12.05 -2.16 -11.22
CA ASP A 57 11.14 -1.61 -12.21
C ASP A 57 11.73 -0.40 -12.94
N ASP A 58 11.28 -0.20 -14.17
CA ASP A 58 11.66 0.96 -15.00
C ASP A 58 10.87 2.23 -14.68
N SER A 59 9.72 2.09 -14.01
CA SER A 59 8.78 3.19 -13.80
C SER A 59 7.78 2.87 -12.69
N PRO A 60 7.28 3.90 -11.96
CA PRO A 60 6.31 3.68 -10.89
C PRO A 60 4.99 3.10 -11.42
N ARG A 61 4.45 2.15 -10.66
CA ARG A 61 3.14 1.52 -10.88
C ARG A 61 2.12 2.10 -9.90
N LYS A 62 0.85 2.11 -10.29
CA LYS A 62 -0.25 2.45 -9.37
C LYS A 62 -0.28 1.41 -8.23
N MET A 63 -0.71 1.81 -7.05
CA MET A 63 -0.85 0.90 -5.90
C MET A 63 -2.07 1.25 -5.06
N VAL A 64 -2.55 0.26 -4.31
CA VAL A 64 -3.37 0.45 -3.12
C VAL A 64 -2.61 -0.06 -1.90
N MET A 65 -2.89 0.53 -0.75
CA MET A 65 -2.18 0.23 0.49
C MET A 65 -3.18 0.12 1.65
N SER A 66 -3.05 -0.92 2.45
CA SER A 66 -3.74 -1.06 3.73
C SER A 66 -2.78 -0.70 4.86
N ILE A 67 -3.22 0.19 5.75
CA ILE A 67 -2.57 0.47 7.03
C ILE A 67 -3.53 -0.01 8.12
N GLY A 68 -3.07 -0.92 8.97
CA GLY A 68 -3.92 -1.50 10.01
C GLY A 68 -3.13 -1.85 11.26
N TRP A 69 -3.81 -2.25 12.34
CA TRP A 69 -3.14 -2.71 13.56
C TRP A 69 -2.77 -4.18 13.47
N ASN A 70 -1.57 -4.54 13.91
CA ASN A 70 -1.10 -5.91 13.90
C ASN A 70 -1.59 -6.68 15.16
N PRO A 71 -2.48 -7.69 15.00
CA PRO A 71 -3.00 -8.45 16.15
C PRO A 71 -1.93 -9.27 16.89
N PHE A 72 -0.83 -9.62 16.23
CA PHE A 72 0.25 -10.40 16.83
C PHE A 72 1.11 -9.61 17.82
N TYR A 73 1.06 -8.27 17.75
CA TYR A 73 1.74 -7.38 18.69
C TYR A 73 0.73 -6.65 19.58
N ASN A 74 -0.32 -7.34 20.02
CA ASN A 74 -1.38 -6.78 20.87
C ASN A 74 -2.00 -5.48 20.31
N ASN A 75 -2.03 -5.30 18.99
CA ASN A 75 -2.47 -4.07 18.32
C ASN A 75 -1.72 -2.81 18.77
N THR A 76 -0.46 -2.94 19.21
CA THR A 76 0.39 -1.80 19.59
C THR A 76 1.21 -1.26 18.42
N GLN A 77 1.30 -2.03 17.33
CA GLN A 77 2.06 -1.68 16.14
C GLN A 77 1.16 -1.73 14.91
N LYS A 78 1.37 -0.78 14.00
CA LYS A 78 0.72 -0.79 12.70
C LYS A 78 1.46 -1.74 11.74
N SER A 79 0.74 -2.24 10.74
CA SER A 79 1.30 -2.85 9.54
C SER A 79 0.97 -1.99 8.32
N MET A 80 1.81 -2.07 7.30
CA MET A 80 1.62 -1.40 6.02
C MET A 80 1.79 -2.43 4.90
N GLU A 81 0.69 -2.71 4.21
CA GLU A 81 0.58 -3.74 3.17
C GLU A 81 0.23 -3.09 1.83
N THR A 82 1.11 -3.20 0.84
CA THR A 82 0.95 -2.55 -0.47
C THR A 82 0.66 -3.58 -1.55
N HIS A 83 -0.43 -3.42 -2.28
CA HIS A 83 -0.71 -4.16 -3.51
C HIS A 83 -0.40 -3.27 -4.71
N MET A 84 0.58 -3.70 -5.51
CA MET A 84 0.92 -3.06 -6.77
C MET A 84 -0.12 -3.43 -7.83
N LEU A 85 -0.68 -2.45 -8.54
CA LEU A 85 -1.58 -2.66 -9.69
C LEU A 85 -0.74 -3.02 -10.93
N HIS A 86 0.06 -4.07 -10.79
CA HIS A 86 0.93 -4.61 -11.81
C HIS A 86 1.16 -6.08 -11.53
N LYS A 87 1.19 -6.91 -12.58
CA LYS A 87 1.46 -8.33 -12.45
C LYS A 87 2.97 -8.54 -12.54
N TYR A 88 3.54 -9.07 -11.47
CA TYR A 88 4.93 -9.53 -11.43
C TYR A 88 4.99 -11.03 -11.68
N ASP A 89 5.99 -11.47 -12.44
CA ASP A 89 6.25 -12.89 -12.68
C ASP A 89 6.99 -13.56 -11.49
N GLU A 90 7.73 -12.76 -10.71
CA GLU A 90 8.49 -13.20 -9.55
C GLU A 90 8.22 -12.32 -8.32
N ASP A 91 8.49 -12.88 -7.14
CA ASP A 91 8.45 -12.12 -5.90
C ASP A 91 9.64 -11.14 -5.83
N PHE A 92 9.39 -9.95 -5.29
CA PHE A 92 10.40 -8.92 -5.08
C PHE A 92 10.77 -8.74 -3.60
N TYR A 93 10.77 -9.82 -2.81
CA TYR A 93 11.28 -9.78 -1.43
C TYR A 93 12.75 -9.35 -1.40
N GLY A 94 13.11 -8.55 -0.39
CA GLY A 94 14.47 -8.03 -0.26
C GLY A 94 14.80 -6.85 -1.18
N LYS A 95 13.87 -6.44 -2.06
CA LYS A 95 14.01 -5.25 -2.90
C LYS A 95 13.50 -4.01 -2.20
N GLU A 96 14.11 -2.84 -2.47
CA GLU A 96 13.55 -1.57 -2.02
C GLU A 96 12.23 -1.31 -2.77
N LEU A 97 11.19 -0.98 -2.02
CA LEU A 97 9.94 -0.44 -2.55
C LEU A 97 9.82 1.01 -2.06
N ARG A 98 9.77 1.95 -3.00
CA ARG A 98 9.47 3.36 -2.76
C ARG A 98 7.99 3.60 -3.01
N VAL A 99 7.30 4.33 -2.14
CA VAL A 99 5.88 4.65 -2.30
C VAL A 99 5.58 6.11 -2.03
N VAL A 100 4.63 6.64 -2.80
CA VAL A 100 4.01 7.94 -2.58
C VAL A 100 2.53 7.73 -2.37
N ILE A 101 2.06 8.03 -1.16
CA ILE A 101 0.66 7.93 -0.77
C ILE A 101 -0.01 9.26 -1.09
N LEU A 102 -1.04 9.23 -1.94
CA LEU A 102 -1.67 10.43 -2.51
C LEU A 102 -3.08 10.66 -2.02
N GLY A 103 -3.79 9.63 -1.58
CA GLY A 103 -5.13 9.78 -1.05
C GLY A 103 -5.59 8.62 -0.21
N TYR A 104 -6.70 8.85 0.49
CA TYR A 104 -7.40 7.89 1.34
C TYR A 104 -8.71 7.47 0.66
N LEU A 105 -9.00 6.18 0.64
CA LEU A 105 -10.23 5.62 0.08
C LEU A 105 -11.30 5.42 1.15
N ARG A 106 -10.96 4.71 2.24
CA ARG A 106 -11.93 4.27 3.25
C ARG A 106 -11.26 3.78 4.53
N PRO A 107 -12.00 3.73 5.66
CA PRO A 107 -11.52 3.09 6.88
C PRO A 107 -11.39 1.57 6.72
N GLU A 108 -10.71 0.95 7.68
CA GLU A 108 -10.75 -0.50 7.88
C GLU A 108 -12.20 -0.98 8.04
N LYS A 109 -12.50 -2.16 7.50
CA LYS A 109 -13.81 -2.79 7.60
C LYS A 109 -13.62 -4.26 7.97
N ASN A 110 -14.50 -4.73 8.85
CA ASN A 110 -14.69 -6.15 9.07
C ASN A 110 -15.57 -6.70 7.95
N PHE A 111 -15.21 -7.86 7.42
CA PHE A 111 -15.97 -8.56 6.39
C PHE A 111 -16.52 -9.86 6.97
N SER A 112 -17.76 -10.18 6.64
CA SER A 112 -18.44 -11.38 7.15
C SER A 112 -18.12 -12.62 6.30
N SER A 113 -17.55 -12.43 5.10
CA SER A 113 -17.08 -13.49 4.23
C SER A 113 -15.85 -13.10 3.41
N LEU A 114 -15.17 -14.11 2.87
CA LEU A 114 -14.03 -13.91 1.96
C LEU A 114 -14.44 -13.19 0.67
N ASN A 115 -15.64 -13.48 0.14
CA ASN A 115 -16.14 -12.83 -1.07
C ASN A 115 -16.35 -11.32 -0.85
N GLU A 116 -16.93 -10.92 0.27
CA GLU A 116 -17.09 -9.50 0.61
C GLU A 116 -15.75 -8.77 0.70
N LEU A 117 -14.73 -9.42 1.28
CA LEU A 117 -13.37 -8.88 1.32
C LEU A 117 -12.81 -8.68 -0.08
N ILE A 118 -12.91 -9.70 -0.95
CA ILE A 118 -12.42 -9.64 -2.33
C ILE A 118 -13.14 -8.55 -3.13
N GLU A 119 -14.46 -8.44 -2.99
CA GLU A 119 -15.26 -7.42 -3.67
C GLU A 119 -14.85 -6.00 -3.24
N ALA A 120 -14.63 -5.80 -1.94
CA ALA A 120 -14.17 -4.53 -1.41
C ALA A 120 -12.78 -4.16 -1.93
N ILE A 121 -11.83 -5.09 -1.93
CA ILE A 121 -10.47 -4.81 -2.45
C ILE A 121 -10.53 -4.50 -3.95
N ASN A 122 -11.32 -5.25 -4.73
CA ASN A 122 -11.47 -4.97 -6.16
C ASN A 122 -12.13 -3.60 -6.42
N LEU A 123 -13.04 -3.16 -5.54
CA LEU A 123 -13.59 -1.81 -5.61
C LEU A 123 -12.51 -0.77 -5.30
N ASP A 124 -11.71 -0.98 -4.27
CA ASP A 124 -10.60 -0.09 -3.90
C ASP A 124 -9.60 0.05 -5.05
N ILE A 125 -9.23 -1.06 -5.70
CA ILE A 125 -8.35 -1.10 -6.87
C ILE A 125 -8.94 -0.28 -8.02
N ARG A 126 -10.21 -0.49 -8.38
CA ARG A 126 -10.87 0.27 -9.47
C ARG A 126 -10.94 1.77 -9.16
N GLN A 127 -11.22 2.13 -7.91
CA GLN A 127 -11.28 3.54 -7.49
C GLN A 127 -9.89 4.19 -7.56
N ALA A 128 -8.87 3.54 -7.01
CA ALA A 128 -7.49 4.00 -7.07
C ALA A 128 -7.02 4.16 -8.52
N ASP A 129 -7.29 3.17 -9.37
CA ASP A 129 -6.92 3.19 -10.77
C ASP A 129 -7.50 4.42 -11.48
N SER A 130 -8.80 4.66 -11.34
CA SER A 130 -9.48 5.82 -11.93
C SER A 130 -9.00 7.16 -11.33
N LEU A 131 -8.77 7.24 -10.02
CA LEU A 131 -8.30 8.48 -9.38
C LEU A 131 -6.89 8.84 -9.86
N LEU A 132 -6.00 7.86 -9.98
CA LEU A 132 -4.60 8.08 -10.37
C LEU A 132 -4.40 8.41 -11.85
N ASP A 133 -5.44 8.35 -12.68
CA ASP A 133 -5.42 8.86 -14.05
C ASP A 133 -5.72 10.36 -14.14
N LYS A 134 -6.16 11.00 -13.06
CA LYS A 134 -6.36 12.46 -13.05
C LYS A 134 -5.00 13.16 -13.24
N PRO A 135 -4.90 14.19 -14.10
CA PRO A 135 -3.60 14.75 -14.50
C PRO A 135 -2.72 15.24 -13.34
N ASP A 136 -3.33 15.83 -12.31
CA ASP A 136 -2.66 16.32 -11.10
C ASP A 136 -2.01 15.20 -10.29
N LEU A 137 -2.68 14.04 -10.19
CA LEU A 137 -2.15 12.87 -9.50
C LEU A 137 -1.18 12.09 -10.39
N ALA A 138 -1.50 11.90 -11.67
CA ALA A 138 -0.68 11.17 -12.63
C ALA A 138 0.73 11.78 -12.77
N ALA A 139 0.88 13.09 -12.58
CA ALA A 139 2.16 13.79 -12.59
C ALA A 139 3.17 13.24 -11.56
N PHE A 140 2.71 12.63 -10.45
CA PHE A 140 3.59 12.06 -9.43
C PHE A 140 4.39 10.84 -9.91
N LYS A 141 4.01 10.20 -11.03
CA LYS A 141 4.86 9.16 -11.66
C LYS A 141 6.25 9.68 -12.03
N ASN A 142 6.38 10.97 -12.29
CA ASN A 142 7.62 11.63 -12.67
C ASN A 142 8.27 12.40 -11.51
N HIS A 143 7.79 12.21 -10.28
CA HIS A 143 8.33 12.91 -9.12
C HIS A 143 9.77 12.44 -8.83
N GLN A 144 10.67 13.37 -8.49
CA GLN A 144 12.10 13.11 -8.23
C GLN A 144 12.39 12.03 -7.16
N PHE A 145 11.39 11.71 -6.32
CA PHE A 145 11.49 10.65 -5.32
C PHE A 145 11.68 9.25 -5.95
N PHE A 146 11.18 9.08 -7.17
CA PHE A 146 11.32 7.84 -7.95
C PHE A 146 12.59 7.82 -8.80
N SER A 147 13.41 8.87 -8.77
CA SER A 147 14.70 8.96 -9.47
C SER A 147 15.87 8.42 -8.65
#